data_AF-A0A933XZ14-F1
#
_entry.id   AF-A0A933XZ14-F1
#
_cell.length_a   1.000
_cell.length_b   1.000
_cell.length_c   1.000
_cell.angle_alpha   90.00
_cell.angle_beta   90.00
_cell.angle_gamma   90.00
#
_symmetry.space_group_name_H-M   'P 1'
#
loop_
_entity.id
_entity.type
_entity.pdbx_description
1 polymer ?
#
loop_
_entity_poly.entity_id
_entity_poly.type
_entity_poly.pdbx_seq_one_letter_code
_entity_poly.pdbx_strand_id
1 'polypeptide(L)'
;MIAVLVAGLAGLSLAMIAMTNSARVENRVSKQEIAAQAVAEAGINLAYRSLAAGGSGVVGSQTQPQAYDGATYYVTQTDGLNSTVTLRSTAESQRADSTVEMTLQVAATPLFRWAAFGDDALHMDSNAFVDSFNSNIGSYLSQKVNGSGTNKHAGDEGDVGSNGGITLDSNSKVFGDAVPGPSNVLTLKSNAQVSGASTPATELEQLDPIVLPNVASSGAYSVGGNQTKTLASGTYHYTTFQTGSASTLNVIGPATIICDSFSMKSNSQLLVDATNGNVHLYVVNDFVLDSNALLRSTVSKSTHLQIDLLSDNVIDPDIDVDFDPDNLSLSSNTEVHGTIYAPNAKVIIDSNFQLFGSIVAREVDLDSNCKIHFDDALLTAGPMGAPEYQRIAWRVID
;
A
#
# COMPACT_ATOMS: atom_id res chain seq x y z
N MET A 1 -85.80 1.53 19.89
CA MET A 1 -84.81 2.62 20.04
C MET A 1 -83.52 2.14 20.71
N ILE A 2 -83.59 1.43 21.85
CA ILE A 2 -82.41 0.89 22.55
C ILE A 2 -81.57 -0.06 21.69
N ALA A 3 -82.19 -0.99 20.95
CA ALA A 3 -81.45 -1.95 20.10
C ALA A 3 -80.63 -1.28 18.98
N VAL A 4 -81.11 -0.17 18.42
CA VAL A 4 -80.41 0.59 17.37
C VAL A 4 -79.22 1.35 17.95
N LEU A 5 -79.38 1.92 19.16
CA LEU A 5 -78.28 2.58 19.87
C LEU A 5 -77.18 1.59 20.28
N VAL A 6 -77.55 0.38 20.73
CA VAL A 6 -76.59 -0.68 21.09
C VAL A 6 -75.85 -1.20 19.86
N ALA A 7 -76.55 -1.41 18.73
CA ALA A 7 -75.91 -1.83 17.48
C ALA A 7 -74.95 -0.75 16.93
N GLY A 8 -75.32 0.54 17.03
CA GLY A 8 -74.44 1.66 16.66
C GLY A 8 -73.18 1.74 17.52
N LEU A 9 -73.32 1.56 18.84
CA LEU A 9 -72.19 1.56 19.77
C LEU A 9 -71.25 0.35 19.55
N ALA A 10 -71.82 -0.83 19.28
CA ALA A 10 -71.06 -2.03 18.94
C ALA A 10 -70.30 -1.86 17.61
N GLY A 11 -70.92 -1.27 16.59
CA GLY A 11 -70.29 -0.95 15.31
C GLY A 11 -69.12 0.02 15.46
N LEU A 12 -69.29 1.09 16.24
CA LEU A 12 -68.20 2.03 16.56
C LEU A 12 -67.06 1.37 17.34
N SER A 13 -67.38 0.49 18.30
CA SER A 13 -66.38 -0.24 19.08
C SER A 13 -65.55 -1.18 18.21
N LEU A 14 -66.20 -1.91 17.29
CA LEU A 14 -65.50 -2.76 16.31
C LEU A 14 -64.61 -1.95 15.37
N ALA A 15 -65.09 -0.80 14.89
CA ALA A 15 -64.30 0.11 14.05
C ALA A 15 -63.07 0.66 14.79
N MET A 16 -63.21 1.05 16.06
CA MET A 16 -62.08 1.51 16.87
C MET A 16 -61.06 0.40 17.10
N ILE A 17 -61.49 -0.84 17.39
CA ILE A 17 -60.60 -2.00 17.56
C ILE A 17 -59.86 -2.32 16.26
N ALA A 18 -60.56 -2.29 15.12
CA ALA A 18 -59.94 -2.50 13.81
C ALA A 18 -58.88 -1.44 13.51
N MET A 19 -59.18 -0.16 13.78
CA MET A 19 -58.24 0.95 13.61
C MET A 19 -57.03 0.84 14.54
N THR A 20 -57.22 0.46 15.82
CA THR A 20 -56.09 0.28 16.74
C THR A 20 -55.22 -0.90 16.35
N ASN A 21 -55.81 -1.99 15.86
CA ASN A 21 -55.05 -3.14 15.38
C ASN A 21 -54.26 -2.79 14.10
N SER A 22 -54.87 -2.08 13.15
CA SER A 22 -54.18 -1.58 11.94
C SER A 22 -53.00 -0.69 12.32
N ALA A 23 -53.22 0.31 13.18
CA ALA A 23 -52.16 1.20 13.64
C ALA A 23 -51.05 0.45 14.41
N ARG A 24 -51.38 -0.60 15.16
CA ARG A 24 -50.37 -1.45 15.83
C ARG A 24 -49.57 -2.29 14.84
N VAL A 25 -50.20 -2.81 13.79
CA VAL A 25 -49.50 -3.57 12.74
C VAL A 25 -48.56 -2.64 11.98
N GLU A 26 -49.04 -1.48 11.55
CA GLU A 26 -48.24 -0.47 10.85
C GLU A 26 -47.06 0.02 11.70
N ASN A 27 -47.30 0.34 12.98
CA ASN A 27 -46.21 0.70 13.90
C ASN A 27 -45.20 -0.44 14.13
N ARG A 28 -45.62 -1.71 14.08
CA ARG A 28 -44.70 -2.84 14.21
C ARG A 28 -43.85 -3.01 12.96
N VAL A 29 -44.45 -2.90 11.79
CA VAL A 29 -43.74 -2.97 10.50
C VAL A 29 -42.74 -1.82 10.39
N SER A 30 -43.19 -0.58 10.65
CA SER A 30 -42.30 0.59 10.63
C SER A 30 -41.13 0.48 11.63
N LYS A 31 -41.37 -0.05 12.84
CA LYS A 31 -40.29 -0.32 13.80
C LYS A 31 -39.31 -1.39 13.30
N GLN A 32 -39.80 -2.41 12.61
CA GLN A 32 -38.97 -3.49 12.06
C GLN A 32 -38.14 -2.99 10.87
N GLU A 33 -38.69 -2.14 10.01
CA GLU A 33 -37.97 -1.49 8.91
C GLU A 33 -36.84 -0.60 9.43
N ILE A 34 -37.12 0.26 10.40
CA ILE A 34 -36.09 1.12 11.04
C ILE A 34 -35.00 0.25 11.69
N ALA A 35 -35.38 -0.84 12.35
CA ALA A 35 -34.42 -1.76 12.96
C ALA A 35 -33.54 -2.46 11.91
N ALA A 36 -34.13 -2.96 10.81
CA ALA A 36 -33.39 -3.57 9.72
C ALA A 36 -32.40 -2.58 9.09
N GLN A 37 -32.83 -1.35 8.82
CA GLN A 37 -31.96 -0.31 8.27
C GLN A 37 -30.81 0.04 9.23
N ALA A 38 -31.10 0.23 10.52
CA ALA A 38 -30.06 0.54 11.51
C ALA A 38 -29.01 -0.58 11.62
N VAL A 39 -29.44 -1.84 11.52
CA VAL A 39 -28.54 -3.00 11.54
C VAL A 39 -27.72 -3.07 10.24
N ALA A 40 -28.32 -2.78 9.08
CA ALA A 40 -27.60 -2.69 7.81
C ALA A 40 -26.53 -1.59 7.86
N GLU A 41 -26.86 -0.42 8.43
CA GLU A 41 -25.91 0.69 8.65
C GLU A 41 -24.80 0.32 9.65
N ALA A 42 -25.11 -0.42 10.71
CA ALA A 42 -24.08 -0.91 11.62
C ALA A 42 -23.12 -1.88 10.90
N GLY A 43 -23.67 -2.80 10.10
CA GLY A 43 -22.91 -3.76 9.31
C GLY A 43 -21.98 -3.08 8.31
N ILE A 44 -22.47 -2.08 7.56
CA ILE A 44 -21.64 -1.38 6.58
C ILE A 44 -20.53 -0.54 7.23
N ASN A 45 -20.79 0.04 8.40
CA ASN A 45 -19.76 0.77 9.15
C ASN A 45 -18.67 -0.17 9.70
N LEU A 46 -19.05 -1.37 10.14
CA LEU A 46 -18.10 -2.39 10.57
C LEU A 46 -17.23 -2.87 9.38
N ALA A 47 -17.86 -3.13 8.23
CA ALA A 47 -17.18 -3.47 7.00
C ALA A 47 -16.21 -2.39 6.55
N TYR A 48 -16.62 -1.12 6.56
CA TYR A 48 -15.75 0.02 6.26
C TYR A 48 -14.54 0.07 7.19
N ARG A 49 -14.73 -0.09 8.50
CA ARG A 49 -13.60 -0.13 9.46
C ARG A 49 -12.67 -1.32 9.23
N SER A 50 -13.22 -2.49 8.90
CA SER A 50 -12.43 -3.68 8.56
C SER A 50 -11.57 -3.40 7.32
N LEU A 51 -12.16 -2.84 6.26
CA LEU A 51 -11.47 -2.47 5.03
C LEU A 51 -10.38 -1.42 5.28
N ALA A 52 -10.69 -0.37 6.05
CA ALA A 52 -9.74 0.67 6.47
C ALA A 52 -8.69 0.20 7.48
N ALA A 53 -8.73 -1.06 7.92
CA ALA A 53 -7.70 -1.71 8.73
C ALA A 53 -6.94 -2.79 7.93
N GLY A 54 -7.08 -2.81 6.59
CA GLY A 54 -6.46 -3.79 5.71
C GLY A 54 -7.20 -5.14 5.63
N GLY A 55 -8.39 -5.25 6.22
CA GLY A 55 -9.28 -6.40 6.07
C GLY A 55 -10.04 -6.40 4.74
N SER A 56 -10.86 -7.43 4.51
CA SER A 56 -11.61 -7.59 3.24
C SER A 56 -12.88 -6.75 3.14
N GLY A 57 -13.34 -6.13 4.25
CA GLY A 57 -14.65 -5.50 4.33
C GLY A 57 -15.85 -6.48 4.26
N VAL A 58 -15.61 -7.79 4.11
CA VAL A 58 -16.66 -8.81 4.10
C VAL A 58 -17.02 -9.18 5.54
N VAL A 59 -18.31 -9.23 5.86
CA VAL A 59 -18.82 -9.60 7.19
C VAL A 59 -19.91 -10.66 7.05
N GLY A 60 -19.66 -11.87 7.57
CA GLY A 60 -20.58 -13.00 7.43
C GLY A 60 -20.83 -13.39 5.97
N SER A 61 -21.91 -14.13 5.73
CA SER A 61 -22.39 -14.45 4.38
C SER A 61 -23.91 -14.60 4.39
N GLN A 62 -24.53 -14.67 3.21
CA GLN A 62 -25.97 -14.91 3.12
C GLN A 62 -26.41 -16.23 3.79
N THR A 63 -25.54 -17.25 3.82
CA THR A 63 -25.82 -18.54 4.46
C THR A 63 -25.40 -18.58 5.93
N GLN A 64 -24.55 -17.66 6.38
CA GLN A 64 -24.07 -17.52 7.75
C GLN A 64 -24.00 -16.03 8.14
N PRO A 65 -25.16 -15.36 8.32
CA PRO A 65 -25.18 -13.95 8.67
C PRO A 65 -24.79 -13.75 10.13
N GLN A 66 -24.30 -12.56 10.46
CA GLN A 66 -23.97 -12.14 11.82
C GLN A 66 -25.22 -11.63 12.54
N ALA A 67 -25.36 -11.94 13.83
CA ALA A 67 -26.46 -11.45 14.65
C ALA A 67 -26.12 -10.11 15.32
N TYR A 68 -27.04 -9.16 15.31
CA TYR A 68 -26.91 -7.89 16.02
C TYR A 68 -28.30 -7.36 16.41
N ASP A 69 -28.49 -7.11 17.71
CA ASP A 69 -29.73 -6.54 18.29
C ASP A 69 -31.03 -7.23 17.84
N GLY A 70 -31.03 -8.56 17.76
CA GLY A 70 -32.21 -9.36 17.38
C GLY A 70 -32.51 -9.39 15.87
N ALA A 71 -31.67 -8.77 15.05
CA ALA A 71 -31.64 -8.91 13.60
C ALA A 71 -30.38 -9.67 13.16
N THR A 72 -30.33 -10.02 11.88
CA THR A 72 -29.14 -10.60 11.23
C THR A 72 -28.68 -9.71 10.09
N TYR A 73 -27.38 -9.73 9.76
CA TYR A 73 -26.84 -9.02 8.60
C TYR A 73 -25.63 -9.72 8.01
N TYR A 74 -25.34 -9.40 6.76
CA TYR A 74 -24.08 -9.74 6.11
C TYR A 74 -23.65 -8.62 5.17
N VAL A 75 -22.35 -8.55 4.88
CA VAL A 75 -21.77 -7.55 3.99
C VAL A 75 -20.96 -8.21 2.90
N THR A 76 -21.22 -7.86 1.64
CA THR A 76 -20.38 -8.24 0.49
C THR A 76 -19.56 -7.06 0.02
N GLN A 77 -18.41 -7.35 -0.57
CA GLN A 77 -17.49 -6.38 -1.17
C GLN A 77 -17.31 -6.71 -2.65
N THR A 78 -17.28 -5.67 -3.49
CA THR A 78 -17.02 -5.78 -4.92
C THR A 78 -16.05 -4.69 -5.34
N ASP A 79 -14.97 -5.06 -6.03
CA ASP A 79 -14.06 -4.11 -6.66
C ASP A 79 -14.68 -3.50 -7.93
N GLY A 80 -14.57 -2.19 -8.08
CA GLY A 80 -15.00 -1.44 -9.25
C GLY A 80 -13.82 -0.88 -10.06
N LEU A 81 -14.14 -0.12 -11.11
CA LEU A 81 -13.13 0.59 -11.90
C LEU A 81 -12.58 1.80 -11.12
N ASN A 82 -11.41 2.32 -11.50
CA ASN A 82 -10.78 3.53 -10.93
C ASN A 82 -10.56 3.48 -9.40
N SER A 83 -10.08 2.34 -8.89
CA SER A 83 -9.79 2.14 -7.46
C SER A 83 -11.02 2.36 -6.56
N THR A 84 -12.20 2.01 -7.06
CA THR A 84 -13.44 2.05 -6.28
C THR A 84 -13.74 0.69 -5.65
N VAL A 85 -14.29 0.72 -4.44
CA VAL A 85 -14.77 -0.47 -3.72
C VAL A 85 -16.22 -0.23 -3.33
N THR A 86 -17.10 -1.18 -3.62
CA THR A 86 -18.50 -1.13 -3.21
C THR A 86 -18.76 -2.14 -2.10
N LEU A 87 -19.23 -1.66 -0.95
CA LEU A 87 -19.72 -2.47 0.16
C LEU A 87 -21.25 -2.49 0.11
N ARG A 88 -21.84 -3.68 0.23
CA ARG A 88 -23.30 -3.85 0.31
C ARG A 88 -23.66 -4.64 1.55
N SER A 89 -24.37 -4.01 2.47
CA SER A 89 -24.84 -4.60 3.73
C SER A 89 -26.34 -4.88 3.64
N THR A 90 -26.73 -6.14 3.79
CA THR A 90 -28.13 -6.57 3.82
C THR A 90 -28.46 -7.09 5.20
N ALA A 91 -29.49 -6.52 5.82
CA ALA A 91 -29.97 -6.92 7.13
C ALA A 91 -31.43 -7.40 7.08
N GLU A 92 -31.76 -8.37 7.94
CA GLU A 92 -33.08 -8.97 8.06
C GLU A 92 -33.53 -8.90 9.53
N SER A 93 -34.70 -8.33 9.75
CA SER A 93 -35.33 -8.20 11.07
C SER A 93 -36.77 -8.71 11.02
N GLN A 94 -36.96 -9.98 11.35
CA GLN A 94 -38.24 -10.72 11.42
C GLN A 94 -39.13 -10.69 10.15
N ARG A 95 -39.64 -9.51 9.77
CA ARG A 95 -40.57 -9.28 8.67
C ARG A 95 -40.17 -8.12 7.75
N ALA A 96 -39.02 -7.51 8.01
CA ALA A 96 -38.49 -6.44 7.19
C ALA A 96 -37.03 -6.75 6.87
N ASP A 97 -36.64 -6.46 5.65
CA ASP A 97 -35.28 -6.44 5.17
C ASP A 97 -34.88 -5.01 4.77
N SER A 98 -33.59 -4.71 4.86
CA SER A 98 -33.05 -3.45 4.38
C SER A 98 -31.66 -3.68 3.84
N THR A 99 -31.35 -3.05 2.70
CA THR A 99 -30.02 -3.10 2.11
C THR A 99 -29.46 -1.69 2.00
N VAL A 100 -28.22 -1.52 2.43
CA VAL A 100 -27.47 -0.27 2.33
C VAL A 100 -26.22 -0.53 1.50
N GLU A 101 -25.87 0.42 0.65
CA GLU A 101 -24.70 0.38 -0.21
C GLU A 101 -23.83 1.61 0.00
N MET A 102 -22.52 1.39 0.04
CA MET A 102 -21.50 2.42 0.18
C MET A 102 -20.42 2.19 -0.87
N THR A 103 -20.15 3.22 -1.67
CA THR A 103 -19.04 3.22 -2.64
C THR A 103 -17.92 4.08 -2.09
N LEU A 104 -16.74 3.49 -2.05
CA LEU A 104 -15.49 4.05 -1.56
C LEU A 104 -14.54 4.22 -2.75
N GLN A 105 -13.64 5.18 -2.67
CA GLN A 105 -12.47 5.30 -3.53
C GLN A 105 -11.24 5.49 -2.67
N VAL A 106 -10.13 4.90 -3.09
CA VAL A 106 -8.84 5.12 -2.43
C VAL A 106 -8.50 6.61 -2.54
N ALA A 107 -8.44 7.29 -1.40
CA ALA A 107 -8.33 8.75 -1.26
C ALA A 107 -6.91 9.26 -1.48
N ALA A 108 -5.90 8.44 -1.17
CA ALA A 108 -4.51 8.82 -1.34
C ALA A 108 -4.07 8.55 -2.79
N THR A 109 -3.46 9.54 -3.43
CA THR A 109 -2.44 9.24 -4.44
C THR A 109 -1.39 8.39 -3.75
N PRO A 110 -1.24 7.11 -4.12
CA PRO A 110 -0.28 6.25 -3.43
C PRO A 110 1.09 6.89 -3.57
N LEU A 111 1.78 7.08 -2.43
CA LEU A 111 3.14 7.63 -2.39
C LEU A 111 4.05 6.90 -3.40
N PHE A 112 3.83 5.59 -3.52
CA PHE A 112 4.52 4.67 -4.40
C PHE A 112 3.70 4.38 -5.67
N ARG A 113 3.38 5.43 -6.44
CA ARG A 113 2.75 5.27 -7.77
C ARG A 113 3.73 5.13 -8.93
N TRP A 114 5.01 5.36 -8.66
CA TRP A 114 6.10 5.29 -9.62
C TRP A 114 6.99 4.09 -9.28
N ALA A 115 7.55 3.43 -10.28
CA ALA A 115 8.66 2.51 -10.10
C ALA A 115 9.86 3.22 -9.46
N ALA A 116 10.20 4.39 -10.01
CA ALA A 116 11.22 5.29 -9.49
C ALA A 116 10.76 6.74 -9.62
N PHE A 117 10.94 7.52 -8.55
CA PHE A 117 10.68 8.95 -8.52
C PHE A 117 11.84 9.73 -7.88
N GLY A 118 12.27 10.81 -8.54
CA GLY A 118 13.21 11.78 -7.99
C GLY A 118 12.61 13.18 -7.89
N ASP A 119 12.70 13.83 -6.73
CA ASP A 119 12.26 15.23 -6.57
C ASP A 119 13.08 16.21 -7.43
N ASP A 120 14.41 16.08 -7.43
CA ASP A 120 15.31 16.93 -8.21
C ASP A 120 15.63 16.33 -9.58
N ALA A 121 15.89 15.03 -9.65
CA ALA A 121 16.21 14.34 -10.89
C ALA A 121 16.07 12.82 -10.78
N LEU A 122 15.85 12.20 -11.95
CA LEU A 122 16.01 10.77 -12.15
C LEU A 122 17.03 10.54 -13.28
N HIS A 123 18.10 9.80 -12.99
CA HIS A 123 19.07 9.35 -13.97
C HIS A 123 19.04 7.82 -14.03
N MET A 124 18.96 7.27 -15.23
CA MET A 124 19.09 5.84 -15.47
C MET A 124 20.22 5.56 -16.43
N ASP A 125 21.23 4.87 -15.93
CA ASP A 125 22.48 4.62 -16.59
C ASP A 125 22.37 3.47 -17.62
N SER A 126 23.48 3.08 -18.25
CA SER A 126 23.42 2.20 -19.43
C SER A 126 22.80 0.82 -19.12
N ASN A 127 21.79 0.43 -19.89
CA ASN A 127 21.01 -0.81 -19.72
C ASN A 127 20.19 -0.90 -18.42
N ALA A 128 20.02 0.20 -17.68
CA ALA A 128 19.02 0.24 -16.61
C ALA A 128 17.62 -0.07 -17.17
N PHE A 129 16.79 -0.74 -16.38
CA PHE A 129 15.56 -1.37 -16.88
C PHE A 129 14.43 -1.22 -15.86
N VAL A 130 13.28 -0.76 -16.32
CA VAL A 130 12.06 -0.63 -15.50
C VAL A 130 10.90 -1.31 -16.21
N ASP A 131 10.17 -2.16 -15.49
CA ASP A 131 8.88 -2.74 -15.90
C ASP A 131 7.98 -2.89 -14.66
N SER A 132 6.79 -3.48 -14.83
CA SER A 132 5.86 -3.78 -13.73
C SER A 132 5.57 -5.27 -13.59
N PHE A 133 4.98 -5.64 -12.46
CA PHE A 133 4.29 -6.90 -12.21
C PHE A 133 3.29 -6.71 -11.06
N ASN A 134 2.41 -7.69 -10.85
CA ASN A 134 1.48 -7.66 -9.71
C ASN A 134 1.72 -8.85 -8.79
N SER A 135 2.25 -8.60 -7.58
CA SER A 135 2.58 -9.66 -6.63
C SER A 135 1.36 -10.40 -6.06
N ASN A 136 0.14 -9.86 -6.22
CA ASN A 136 -1.09 -10.53 -5.78
C ASN A 136 -1.53 -11.67 -6.70
N ILE A 137 -1.09 -11.68 -7.97
CA ILE A 137 -1.51 -12.70 -8.96
C ILE A 137 -0.41 -13.72 -9.29
N GLY A 138 0.81 -13.53 -8.77
CA GLY A 138 1.90 -14.49 -8.91
C GLY A 138 3.28 -13.86 -8.87
N SER A 139 4.30 -14.66 -9.16
CA SER A 139 5.69 -14.18 -9.22
C SER A 139 5.94 -13.29 -10.44
N TYR A 140 6.96 -12.43 -10.36
CA TYR A 140 7.48 -11.69 -11.52
C TYR A 140 7.81 -12.63 -12.70
N LEU A 141 8.50 -13.75 -12.44
CA LEU A 141 8.92 -14.69 -13.49
C LEU A 141 7.74 -15.31 -14.24
N SER A 142 6.62 -15.59 -13.57
CA SER A 142 5.41 -16.09 -14.22
C SER A 142 4.70 -15.04 -15.08
N GLN A 143 4.91 -13.76 -14.79
CA GLN A 143 4.32 -12.64 -15.53
C GLN A 143 5.25 -12.12 -16.63
N LYS A 144 6.54 -12.45 -16.58
CA LYS A 144 7.56 -12.07 -17.57
C LYS A 144 7.37 -12.78 -18.93
N VAL A 145 6.30 -12.45 -19.62
CA VAL A 145 5.85 -13.10 -20.87
C VAL A 145 5.90 -12.17 -22.09
N ASN A 146 6.07 -10.86 -21.87
CA ASN A 146 6.07 -9.86 -22.92
C ASN A 146 7.47 -9.66 -23.50
N GLY A 147 7.52 -9.27 -24.77
CA GLY A 147 8.78 -9.01 -25.50
C GLY A 147 9.66 -10.25 -25.70
N SER A 148 10.92 -10.02 -26.07
CA SER A 148 11.92 -11.08 -26.27
C SER A 148 13.35 -10.53 -26.07
N GLY A 149 14.32 -11.41 -25.83
CA GLY A 149 15.72 -11.02 -25.63
C GLY A 149 15.88 -9.97 -24.52
N THR A 150 16.54 -8.85 -24.82
CA THR A 150 16.75 -7.73 -23.89
C THR A 150 15.51 -6.85 -23.69
N ASN A 151 14.41 -7.10 -24.42
CA ASN A 151 13.11 -6.43 -24.26
C ASN A 151 12.12 -7.29 -23.47
N LYS A 152 12.54 -8.44 -22.91
CA LYS A 152 11.64 -9.32 -22.19
C LYS A 152 11.26 -8.69 -20.84
N HIS A 153 9.98 -8.44 -20.59
CA HIS A 153 9.43 -7.77 -19.40
C HIS A 153 8.12 -8.44 -18.93
N ALA A 154 7.62 -8.04 -17.76
CA ALA A 154 6.38 -8.57 -17.19
C ALA A 154 5.14 -7.72 -17.54
N GLY A 155 5.11 -6.45 -17.18
CA GLY A 155 4.05 -5.50 -17.53
C GLY A 155 4.60 -4.18 -18.07
N ASP A 156 3.69 -3.32 -18.49
CA ASP A 156 3.98 -2.02 -19.14
C ASP A 156 3.59 -0.83 -18.22
N GLU A 157 3.45 -1.09 -16.92
CA GLU A 157 3.09 -0.11 -15.88
C GLU A 157 4.31 0.27 -15.00
N GLY A 158 5.52 0.09 -15.53
CA GLY A 158 6.78 0.46 -14.90
C GLY A 158 7.07 1.96 -15.02
N ASP A 159 6.14 2.79 -14.57
CA ASP A 159 6.19 4.23 -14.77
C ASP A 159 7.32 4.87 -13.94
N VAL A 160 8.03 5.83 -14.52
CA VAL A 160 9.04 6.63 -13.82
C VAL A 160 8.67 8.11 -13.84
N GLY A 161 9.00 8.82 -12.76
CA GLY A 161 8.67 10.23 -12.60
C GLY A 161 9.82 11.06 -12.05
N SER A 162 9.75 12.36 -12.25
CA SER A 162 10.64 13.31 -11.60
C SER A 162 9.96 14.67 -11.49
N ASN A 163 10.27 15.44 -10.46
CA ASN A 163 9.92 16.87 -10.39
C ASN A 163 10.92 17.75 -11.15
N GLY A 164 12.09 17.21 -11.48
CA GLY A 164 13.05 17.79 -12.41
C GLY A 164 13.14 17.04 -13.74
N GLY A 165 14.36 16.92 -14.26
CA GLY A 165 14.65 16.21 -15.50
C GLY A 165 14.66 14.69 -15.31
N ILE A 166 14.47 13.97 -16.42
CA ILE A 166 14.72 12.53 -16.52
C ILE A 166 15.77 12.29 -17.60
N THR A 167 16.83 11.55 -17.28
CA THR A 167 17.86 11.14 -18.25
C THR A 167 17.92 9.63 -18.35
N LEU A 168 17.82 9.11 -19.58
CA LEU A 168 17.94 7.71 -19.93
C LEU A 168 19.18 7.50 -20.81
N ASP A 169 20.19 6.80 -20.28
CA ASP A 169 21.44 6.51 -20.96
C ASP A 169 21.35 5.34 -21.95
N SER A 170 22.48 4.93 -22.53
CA SER A 170 22.47 4.02 -23.67
C SER A 170 21.79 2.68 -23.34
N ASN A 171 20.82 2.30 -24.18
CA ASN A 171 20.04 1.07 -24.07
C ASN A 171 19.20 0.92 -22.78
N SER A 172 19.03 1.98 -21.97
CA SER A 172 18.11 1.93 -20.84
C SER A 172 16.65 1.88 -21.33
N LYS A 173 15.78 1.25 -20.53
CA LYS A 173 14.39 0.96 -20.94
C LYS A 173 13.42 1.21 -19.81
N VAL A 174 12.33 1.87 -20.15
CA VAL A 174 11.15 2.03 -19.30
C VAL A 174 9.97 1.39 -20.04
N PHE A 175 9.44 0.31 -19.49
CA PHE A 175 8.18 -0.30 -19.91
C PHE A 175 7.05 0.33 -19.09
N GLY A 176 6.65 1.53 -19.50
CA GLY A 176 5.77 2.46 -18.79
C GLY A 176 5.94 3.88 -19.30
N ASP A 177 5.31 4.82 -18.59
CA ASP A 177 5.44 6.25 -18.81
C ASP A 177 6.75 6.79 -18.19
N ALA A 178 7.30 7.86 -18.76
CA ALA A 178 8.44 8.59 -18.19
C ALA A 178 8.08 10.08 -18.09
N VAL A 179 7.65 10.51 -16.91
CA VAL A 179 7.01 11.82 -16.69
C VAL A 179 7.97 12.79 -16.00
N PRO A 180 8.67 13.66 -16.75
CA PRO A 180 9.51 14.71 -16.16
C PRO A 180 8.64 15.80 -15.52
N GLY A 181 9.26 16.63 -14.68
CA GLY A 181 8.55 17.66 -13.95
C GLY A 181 8.11 18.84 -14.84
N PRO A 182 7.32 19.78 -14.30
CA PRO A 182 6.83 20.93 -15.05
C PRO A 182 7.98 21.72 -15.68
N SER A 183 7.90 21.95 -16.99
CA SER A 183 8.93 22.63 -17.80
C SER A 183 10.27 21.90 -17.96
N ASN A 184 10.40 20.68 -17.43
CA ASN A 184 11.54 19.81 -17.65
C ASN A 184 11.31 18.86 -18.83
N VAL A 185 12.35 18.15 -19.23
CA VAL A 185 12.34 17.26 -20.39
C VAL A 185 12.88 15.88 -20.05
N LEU A 186 12.41 14.89 -20.81
CA LEU A 186 13.01 13.57 -20.89
C LEU A 186 14.16 13.60 -21.91
N THR A 187 15.35 13.21 -21.50
CA THR A 187 16.53 13.07 -22.35
C THR A 187 16.80 11.60 -22.65
N LEU A 188 16.70 11.21 -23.91
CA LEU A 188 17.01 9.86 -24.39
C LEU A 188 18.38 9.83 -25.08
N LYS A 189 19.34 9.04 -24.56
CA LYS A 189 20.60 8.73 -25.25
C LYS A 189 20.44 7.51 -26.16
N SER A 190 21.53 7.07 -26.79
CA SER A 190 21.51 6.08 -27.88
C SER A 190 20.78 4.78 -27.49
N ASN A 191 19.72 4.47 -28.24
CA ASN A 191 18.85 3.29 -28.05
C ASN A 191 18.09 3.23 -26.72
N ALA A 192 18.04 4.31 -25.94
CA ALA A 192 17.13 4.40 -24.81
C ALA A 192 15.67 4.34 -25.31
N GLN A 193 14.79 3.70 -24.53
CA GLN A 193 13.39 3.49 -24.92
C GLN A 193 12.43 3.72 -23.75
N VAL A 194 11.29 4.32 -24.07
CA VAL A 194 10.11 4.43 -23.21
C VAL A 194 8.93 3.89 -24.02
N SER A 195 8.16 2.94 -23.49
CA SER A 195 7.01 2.36 -24.20
C SER A 195 5.76 3.22 -24.11
N GLY A 196 5.62 3.99 -23.03
CA GLY A 196 4.49 4.87 -22.73
C GLY A 196 4.69 6.35 -23.10
N ALA A 197 3.93 7.20 -22.41
CA ALA A 197 3.95 8.64 -22.58
C ALA A 197 5.19 9.30 -21.94
N SER A 198 5.60 10.43 -22.51
CA SER A 198 6.69 11.26 -21.98
C SER A 198 6.25 12.72 -21.77
N THR A 199 4.96 12.92 -21.53
CA THR A 199 4.39 14.25 -21.35
C THR A 199 4.81 14.76 -19.97
N PRO A 200 5.39 15.97 -19.85
CA PRO A 200 5.73 16.54 -18.55
C PRO A 200 4.51 16.70 -17.64
N ALA A 201 4.71 16.54 -16.34
CA ALA A 201 3.71 16.81 -15.33
C ALA A 201 3.26 18.28 -15.37
N THR A 202 2.01 18.54 -14.99
CA THR A 202 1.45 19.90 -14.92
C THR A 202 1.74 20.59 -13.59
N GLU A 203 1.97 19.80 -12.54
CA GLU A 203 2.27 20.25 -11.18
C GLU A 203 3.41 19.41 -10.61
N LEU A 204 4.06 19.94 -9.57
CA LEU A 204 5.09 19.20 -8.83
C LEU A 204 4.43 18.22 -7.88
N GLU A 205 4.97 17.01 -7.78
CA GLU A 205 4.66 16.07 -6.70
C GLU A 205 5.16 16.60 -5.36
N GLN A 206 4.42 16.39 -4.29
CA GLN A 206 4.86 16.79 -2.95
C GLN A 206 5.34 15.55 -2.20
N LEU A 207 6.57 15.62 -1.70
CA LEU A 207 7.13 14.58 -0.83
C LEU A 207 6.94 15.00 0.64
N ASP A 208 6.14 14.23 1.37
CA ASP A 208 5.91 14.46 2.79
C ASP A 208 7.15 14.12 3.63
N PRO A 209 7.51 14.92 4.65
CA PRO A 209 8.63 14.61 5.51
C PRO A 209 8.38 13.34 6.33
N ILE A 210 9.43 12.54 6.55
CA ILE A 210 9.37 11.36 7.41
C ILE A 210 9.22 11.80 8.87
N VAL A 211 8.21 11.26 9.57
CA VAL A 211 8.01 11.47 11.00
C VAL A 211 8.53 10.27 11.78
N LEU A 212 9.68 10.45 12.44
CA LEU A 212 10.30 9.38 13.22
C LEU A 212 9.49 9.07 14.50
N PRO A 213 9.15 7.81 14.80
CA PRO A 213 8.52 7.46 16.06
C PRO A 213 9.46 7.69 17.25
N ASN A 214 8.94 8.27 18.34
CA ASN A 214 9.72 8.53 19.55
C ASN A 214 9.87 7.26 20.41
N VAL A 215 10.97 6.55 20.22
CA VAL A 215 11.30 5.29 20.93
C VAL A 215 12.69 5.41 21.53
N ALA A 216 12.86 5.01 22.79
CA ALA A 216 14.18 5.03 23.44
C ALA A 216 15.10 3.95 22.83
N SER A 217 16.37 4.30 22.58
CA SER A 217 17.33 3.36 22.00
C SER A 217 17.64 2.20 22.95
N SER A 218 17.72 1.01 22.37
CA SER A 218 18.11 -0.25 23.02
C SER A 218 19.60 -0.57 22.81
N GLY A 219 20.37 0.35 22.23
CA GLY A 219 21.78 0.14 21.90
C GLY A 219 21.98 -0.61 20.57
N ALA A 220 23.11 -1.32 20.43
CA ALA A 220 23.45 -2.01 19.18
C ALA A 220 22.74 -3.37 19.05
N TYR A 221 22.29 -3.70 17.84
CA TYR A 221 21.80 -5.03 17.45
C TYR A 221 22.71 -5.63 16.38
N SER A 222 23.15 -6.87 16.60
CA SER A 222 23.96 -7.59 15.63
C SER A 222 23.60 -9.06 15.48
N VAL A 223 23.65 -9.52 14.23
CA VAL A 223 23.64 -10.94 13.85
C VAL A 223 25.05 -11.32 13.46
N GLY A 224 25.65 -12.30 14.14
CA GLY A 224 27.00 -12.75 13.81
C GLY A 224 27.05 -13.38 12.41
N GLY A 225 28.22 -13.36 11.76
CA GLY A 225 28.39 -14.02 10.46
C GLY A 225 28.07 -15.52 10.54
N ASN A 226 27.44 -16.07 9.50
CA ASN A 226 26.95 -17.45 9.44
C ASN A 226 25.95 -17.82 10.56
N GLN A 227 25.27 -16.85 11.17
CA GLN A 227 24.24 -17.10 12.18
C GLN A 227 22.85 -16.85 11.62
N THR A 228 21.87 -17.55 12.18
CA THR A 228 20.45 -17.23 12.01
C THR A 228 19.90 -16.67 13.32
N LYS A 229 19.22 -15.53 13.24
CA LYS A 229 18.47 -14.95 14.36
C LYS A 229 17.04 -14.61 13.95
N THR A 230 16.16 -14.54 14.93
CA THR A 230 14.79 -14.08 14.75
C THR A 230 14.56 -12.86 15.63
N LEU A 231 14.09 -11.77 15.04
CA LEU A 231 13.55 -10.60 15.71
C LEU A 231 12.02 -10.75 15.74
N ALA A 232 11.45 -10.84 16.94
CA ALA A 232 10.01 -10.97 17.12
C ALA A 232 9.28 -9.68 16.72
N SER A 233 7.95 -9.74 16.61
CA SER A 233 7.12 -8.55 16.43
C SER A 233 7.32 -7.54 17.56
N GLY A 234 7.17 -6.26 17.25
CA GLY A 234 7.36 -5.17 18.21
C GLY A 234 7.98 -3.91 17.64
N THR A 235 8.19 -2.94 18.51
CA THR A 235 8.83 -1.66 18.19
C THR A 235 10.21 -1.62 18.81
N TYR A 236 11.22 -1.32 18.00
CA TYR A 236 12.62 -1.34 18.38
C TYR A 236 13.31 -0.06 17.94
N HIS A 237 14.30 0.37 18.70
CA HIS A 237 15.24 1.40 18.29
C HIS A 237 16.66 0.94 18.61
N TYR A 238 17.53 0.90 17.60
CA TYR A 238 18.93 0.49 17.74
C TYR A 238 19.89 1.58 17.27
N THR A 239 20.97 1.83 18.00
CA THR A 239 22.00 2.76 17.53
C THR A 239 22.71 2.22 16.29
N THR A 240 22.89 0.91 16.21
CA THR A 240 23.43 0.23 15.03
C THR A 240 22.68 -1.06 14.81
N PHE A 241 22.29 -1.32 13.57
CA PHE A 241 21.65 -2.56 13.15
C PHE A 241 22.53 -3.24 12.10
N GLN A 242 23.16 -4.36 12.46
CA GLN A 242 24.11 -5.02 11.58
C GLN A 242 23.85 -6.52 11.40
N THR A 243 23.92 -7.00 10.17
CA THR A 243 24.00 -8.43 9.86
C THR A 243 25.41 -8.77 9.36
N GLY A 244 26.04 -9.79 9.93
CA GLY A 244 27.35 -10.28 9.50
C GLY A 244 27.26 -11.06 8.18
N SER A 245 28.40 -11.32 7.54
CA SER A 245 28.42 -12.03 6.24
C SER A 245 27.76 -13.40 6.33
N ALA A 246 27.01 -13.77 5.29
CA ALA A 246 26.27 -15.04 5.21
C ALA A 246 25.34 -15.31 6.41
N SER A 247 24.86 -14.27 7.09
CA SER A 247 23.87 -14.40 8.16
C SER A 247 22.44 -14.33 7.64
N THR A 248 21.50 -14.84 8.43
CA THR A 248 20.05 -14.75 8.16
C THR A 248 19.35 -14.12 9.35
N LEU A 249 18.64 -13.02 9.13
CA LEU A 249 17.75 -12.43 10.08
C LEU A 249 16.31 -12.67 9.63
N ASN A 250 15.50 -13.31 10.47
CA ASN A 250 14.05 -13.38 10.29
C ASN A 250 13.40 -12.27 11.13
N VAL A 251 12.60 -11.40 10.50
CA VAL A 251 11.81 -10.39 11.20
C VAL A 251 10.36 -10.80 11.14
N ILE A 252 9.73 -10.99 12.31
CA ILE A 252 8.32 -11.33 12.40
C ILE A 252 7.51 -10.04 12.53
N GLY A 253 6.62 -9.79 11.57
CA GLY A 253 5.69 -8.67 11.60
C GLY A 253 4.51 -8.89 12.57
N PRO A 254 3.82 -7.83 13.01
CA PRO A 254 4.12 -6.43 12.71
C PRO A 254 5.36 -5.94 13.46
N ALA A 255 6.23 -5.19 12.80
CA ALA A 255 7.42 -4.63 13.44
C ALA A 255 7.72 -3.21 12.96
N THR A 256 8.12 -2.35 13.89
CA THR A 256 8.68 -1.03 13.61
C THR A 256 10.10 -1.01 14.12
N ILE A 257 11.07 -0.95 13.21
CA ILE A 257 12.49 -0.98 13.53
C ILE A 257 13.04 0.40 13.20
N ILE A 258 13.55 1.09 14.20
CA ILE A 258 14.30 2.34 14.03
C ILE A 258 15.77 2.01 14.23
N CYS A 259 16.63 2.50 13.35
CA CYS A 259 18.05 2.42 13.54
C CYS A 259 18.77 3.70 13.13
N ASP A 260 19.77 4.11 13.91
CA ASP A 260 20.58 5.27 13.53
C ASP A 260 21.41 4.92 12.28
N SER A 261 22.09 3.76 12.28
CA SER A 261 22.75 3.21 11.08
C SER A 261 22.35 1.75 10.85
N PHE A 262 22.11 1.39 9.59
CA PHE A 262 21.77 0.04 9.13
C PHE A 262 22.84 -0.49 8.16
N SER A 263 23.33 -1.71 8.41
CA SER A 263 24.26 -2.36 7.49
C SER A 263 24.02 -3.86 7.34
N MET A 264 24.08 -4.34 6.11
CA MET A 264 24.03 -5.76 5.79
C MET A 264 25.29 -6.18 5.05
N LYS A 265 26.05 -7.11 5.63
CA LYS A 265 27.27 -7.62 5.02
C LYS A 265 26.99 -8.62 3.91
N SER A 266 28.00 -8.88 3.08
CA SER A 266 27.82 -9.66 1.85
C SER A 266 27.18 -11.03 2.10
N ASN A 267 26.31 -11.43 1.19
CA ASN A 267 25.55 -12.70 1.23
C ASN A 267 24.61 -12.85 2.45
N SER A 268 24.32 -11.77 3.18
CA SER A 268 23.35 -11.82 4.28
C SER A 268 21.92 -11.69 3.78
N GLN A 269 20.98 -12.16 4.58
CA GLN A 269 19.55 -12.16 4.25
C GLN A 269 18.74 -11.56 5.41
N LEU A 270 17.83 -10.66 5.09
CA LEU A 270 16.76 -10.20 5.97
C LEU A 270 15.43 -10.66 5.37
N LEU A 271 14.78 -11.59 6.05
CA LEU A 271 13.55 -12.22 5.64
C LEU A 271 12.40 -11.73 6.52
N VAL A 272 11.42 -11.07 5.91
CA VAL A 272 10.24 -10.53 6.60
C VAL A 272 9.07 -11.52 6.53
N ASP A 273 8.64 -12.01 7.68
CA ASP A 273 7.36 -12.71 7.81
C ASP A 273 6.27 -11.71 8.22
N ALA A 274 5.57 -11.16 7.23
CA ALA A 274 4.48 -10.21 7.45
C ALA A 274 3.10 -10.85 7.62
N THR A 275 3.03 -12.16 7.92
CA THR A 275 1.73 -12.87 8.06
C THR A 275 0.77 -12.20 9.05
N ASN A 276 1.31 -11.55 10.10
CA ASN A 276 0.51 -10.85 11.12
C ASN A 276 0.55 -9.32 10.99
N GLY A 277 1.17 -8.78 9.94
CA GLY A 277 1.29 -7.34 9.70
C GLY A 277 2.65 -6.95 9.11
N ASN A 278 2.72 -5.77 8.51
CA ASN A 278 3.89 -5.29 7.77
C ASN A 278 5.07 -4.92 8.68
N VAL A 279 6.24 -4.77 8.07
CA VAL A 279 7.46 -4.29 8.73
C VAL A 279 7.83 -2.91 8.19
N HIS A 280 8.11 -1.98 9.11
CA HIS A 280 8.64 -0.65 8.82
C HIS A 280 10.07 -0.55 9.33
N LEU A 281 10.99 -0.15 8.46
CA LEU A 281 12.37 0.14 8.81
C LEU A 281 12.64 1.64 8.63
N TYR A 282 12.89 2.35 9.72
CA TYR A 282 13.38 3.73 9.71
C TYR A 282 14.89 3.73 9.90
N VAL A 283 15.61 4.43 9.02
CA VAL A 283 17.07 4.53 9.07
C VAL A 283 17.45 6.01 9.08
N VAL A 284 18.15 6.44 10.12
CA VAL A 284 18.40 7.88 10.33
C VAL A 284 19.57 8.37 9.49
N ASN A 285 20.68 7.64 9.52
CA ASN A 285 21.94 7.98 8.87
C ASN A 285 22.25 6.92 7.78
N ASP A 286 23.27 6.09 7.98
CA ASP A 286 23.75 5.13 6.98
C ASP A 286 22.76 4.00 6.67
N PHE A 287 22.60 3.71 5.38
CA PHE A 287 21.93 2.51 4.88
C PHE A 287 22.81 1.80 3.86
N VAL A 288 23.49 0.75 4.31
CA VAL A 288 24.48 0.02 3.52
C VAL A 288 24.05 -1.42 3.29
N LEU A 289 23.92 -1.81 2.03
CA LEU A 289 23.76 -3.21 1.61
C LEU A 289 25.00 -3.63 0.82
N ASP A 290 25.87 -4.45 1.40
CA ASP A 290 27.01 -5.03 0.70
C ASP A 290 26.54 -6.06 -0.35
N SER A 291 27.42 -6.43 -1.29
CA SER A 291 27.06 -7.28 -2.43
C SER A 291 26.37 -8.60 -2.06
N ASN A 292 25.39 -8.98 -2.89
CA ASN A 292 24.57 -10.19 -2.71
C ASN A 292 23.74 -10.20 -1.42
N ALA A 293 23.47 -9.04 -0.81
CA ALA A 293 22.49 -8.95 0.25
C ALA A 293 21.08 -9.21 -0.31
N LEU A 294 20.19 -9.74 0.53
CA LEU A 294 18.80 -10.01 0.18
C LEU A 294 17.87 -9.45 1.25
N LEU A 295 17.03 -8.49 0.88
CA LEU A 295 15.92 -7.98 1.69
C LEU A 295 14.61 -8.38 1.03
N ARG A 296 13.82 -9.25 1.64
CA ARG A 296 12.50 -9.56 1.08
C ARG A 296 11.53 -10.11 2.10
N SER A 297 10.24 -10.05 1.78
CA SER A 297 9.27 -10.85 2.50
C SER A 297 9.34 -12.33 2.11
N THR A 298 8.91 -13.22 3.01
CA THR A 298 8.90 -14.68 2.80
C THR A 298 8.01 -15.12 1.64
N VAL A 299 7.10 -14.25 1.21
CA VAL A 299 6.20 -14.45 0.06
C VAL A 299 6.44 -13.45 -1.08
N SER A 300 7.53 -12.67 -1.03
CA SER A 300 7.92 -11.73 -2.11
C SER A 300 6.84 -10.72 -2.51
N LYS A 301 6.08 -10.20 -1.53
CA LYS A 301 5.21 -9.03 -1.71
C LYS A 301 5.93 -7.75 -1.29
N SER A 302 5.84 -6.72 -2.12
CA SER A 302 6.49 -5.42 -1.88
C SER A 302 5.76 -4.58 -0.82
N THR A 303 4.47 -4.85 -0.59
CA THR A 303 3.66 -4.18 0.45
C THR A 303 4.05 -4.58 1.88
N HIS A 304 4.88 -5.61 2.06
CA HIS A 304 5.23 -6.16 3.37
C HIS A 304 6.40 -5.45 4.07
N LEU A 305 7.21 -4.70 3.33
CA LEU A 305 8.40 -4.01 3.83
C LEU A 305 8.45 -2.59 3.26
N GLN A 306 8.44 -1.61 4.15
CA GLN A 306 8.72 -0.21 3.82
C GLN A 306 9.99 0.23 4.53
N ILE A 307 10.86 0.94 3.80
CA ILE A 307 12.13 1.46 4.27
C ILE A 307 12.10 2.99 4.12
N ASP A 308 12.14 3.70 5.24
CA ASP A 308 12.18 5.15 5.29
C ASP A 308 13.58 5.60 5.69
N LEU A 309 14.23 6.35 4.81
CA LEU A 309 15.59 6.86 4.97
C LEU A 309 15.51 8.36 5.27
N LEU A 310 15.93 8.75 6.46
CA LEU A 310 15.91 10.15 6.91
C LEU A 310 17.19 10.90 6.57
N SER A 311 18.25 10.21 6.16
CA SER A 311 19.50 10.84 5.75
C SER A 311 19.22 11.86 4.65
N ASP A 312 19.84 13.03 4.78
CA ASP A 312 19.78 14.08 3.76
C ASP A 312 20.94 13.99 2.76
N ASN A 313 21.94 13.16 3.09
CA ASN A 313 23.24 12.94 2.44
C ASN A 313 23.69 14.10 1.53
N VAL A 314 23.50 15.34 2.03
CA VAL A 314 23.79 16.55 1.27
C VAL A 314 25.30 16.69 1.26
N ILE A 315 25.90 16.17 0.20
CA ILE A 315 27.25 16.57 -0.19
C ILE A 315 27.10 18.04 -0.60
N ASP A 316 27.64 18.95 0.21
CA ASP A 316 27.78 20.35 -0.16
C ASP A 316 28.41 20.43 -1.56
N PRO A 317 27.68 20.89 -2.60
CA PRO A 317 28.14 20.83 -3.99
C PRO A 317 29.37 21.71 -4.26
N ASP A 318 29.73 22.61 -3.31
CA ASP A 318 30.89 23.49 -3.41
C ASP A 318 32.14 22.94 -2.70
N ILE A 319 32.07 21.76 -2.07
CA ILE A 319 33.22 21.17 -1.37
C ILE A 319 33.42 19.71 -1.79
N ASP A 320 34.44 19.48 -2.60
CA ASP A 320 34.98 18.16 -2.94
C ASP A 320 35.72 17.59 -1.71
N VAL A 321 34.94 17.10 -0.74
CA VAL A 321 35.44 16.43 0.45
C VAL A 321 35.31 14.92 0.23
N ASP A 322 36.46 14.26 0.08
CA ASP A 322 36.61 12.81 0.22
C ASP A 322 36.44 12.41 1.70
N PHE A 323 35.22 12.51 2.23
CA PHE A 323 34.84 12.02 3.57
C PHE A 323 33.37 11.57 3.61
N ASP A 324 33.20 10.24 3.67
CA ASP A 324 32.11 9.44 4.26
C ASP A 324 30.86 10.22 4.77
N PRO A 325 29.99 10.76 3.89
CA PRO A 325 28.74 11.39 4.29
C PRO A 325 27.63 10.34 4.22
N ASP A 326 27.08 9.91 5.36
CA ASP A 326 25.98 8.95 5.51
C ASP A 326 25.84 7.98 4.31
N ASN A 327 26.57 6.86 4.34
CA ASN A 327 26.63 5.98 3.18
C ASN A 327 25.27 5.34 2.91
N LEU A 328 24.55 5.89 1.93
CA LEU A 328 23.48 5.20 1.23
C LEU A 328 24.11 4.44 0.07
N SER A 329 24.46 3.17 0.31
CA SER A 329 25.12 2.32 -0.68
C SER A 329 24.34 1.02 -0.85
N LEU A 330 23.85 0.81 -2.07
CA LEU A 330 23.17 -0.42 -2.47
C LEU A 330 24.08 -1.18 -3.44
N SER A 331 24.96 -2.03 -2.91
CA SER A 331 25.96 -2.74 -3.70
C SER A 331 25.37 -3.73 -4.71
N SER A 332 26.16 -4.05 -5.74
CA SER A 332 25.79 -4.96 -6.83
C SER A 332 25.25 -6.32 -6.41
N ASN A 333 24.35 -6.86 -7.24
CA ASN A 333 23.68 -8.15 -7.07
C ASN A 333 22.83 -8.26 -5.81
N THR A 334 22.47 -7.14 -5.20
CA THR A 334 21.52 -7.07 -4.11
C THR A 334 20.10 -7.10 -4.66
N GLU A 335 19.19 -7.77 -3.94
CA GLU A 335 17.77 -7.84 -4.27
C GLU A 335 16.95 -7.33 -3.08
N VAL A 336 16.04 -6.38 -3.35
CA VAL A 336 15.11 -5.80 -2.37
C VAL A 336 13.67 -6.01 -2.84
N HIS A 337 12.80 -6.54 -1.98
CA HIS A 337 11.35 -6.58 -2.19
C HIS A 337 10.71 -5.68 -1.14
N GLY A 338 10.21 -4.51 -1.56
CA GLY A 338 9.72 -3.50 -0.64
C GLY A 338 9.64 -2.12 -1.29
N THR A 339 9.36 -1.12 -0.47
CA THR A 339 9.42 0.28 -0.87
C THR A 339 10.55 1.02 -0.17
N ILE A 340 11.15 1.98 -0.86
CA ILE A 340 12.21 2.86 -0.33
C ILE A 340 11.71 4.31 -0.44
N TYR A 341 11.64 5.01 0.68
CA TYR A 341 11.26 6.41 0.76
C TYR A 341 12.38 7.24 1.38
N ALA A 342 12.95 8.16 0.61
CA ALA A 342 14.13 8.94 0.99
C ALA A 342 13.99 10.39 0.51
N PRO A 343 12.98 11.15 0.98
CA PRO A 343 12.57 12.42 0.39
C PRO A 343 13.66 13.50 0.42
N ASN A 344 14.68 13.36 1.27
CA ASN A 344 15.79 14.31 1.36
C ASN A 344 17.10 13.75 0.81
N ALA A 345 17.17 12.47 0.44
CA ALA A 345 18.41 11.79 0.09
C ALA A 345 18.58 11.61 -1.42
N LYS A 346 19.83 11.69 -1.90
CA LYS A 346 20.23 11.14 -3.19
C LYS A 346 20.49 9.65 -3.04
N VAL A 347 19.74 8.81 -3.73
CA VAL A 347 19.96 7.36 -3.74
C VAL A 347 20.73 6.98 -5.00
N ILE A 348 21.93 6.41 -4.81
CA ILE A 348 22.69 5.77 -5.88
C ILE A 348 22.52 4.26 -5.74
N ILE A 349 22.05 3.63 -6.80
CA ILE A 349 21.84 2.19 -6.86
C ILE A 349 22.93 1.58 -7.74
N ASP A 350 23.84 0.78 -7.16
CA ASP A 350 24.97 0.20 -7.92
C ASP A 350 24.52 -0.86 -8.94
N SER A 351 25.35 -1.03 -9.95
CA SER A 351 25.14 -1.96 -11.06
C SER A 351 24.62 -3.35 -10.65
N ASN A 352 23.64 -3.88 -11.38
CA ASN A 352 23.00 -5.20 -11.16
C ASN A 352 22.14 -5.32 -9.90
N PHE A 353 21.78 -4.22 -9.24
CA PHE A 353 20.73 -4.22 -8.22
C PHE A 353 19.36 -4.57 -8.82
N GLN A 354 18.51 -5.23 -8.03
CA GLN A 354 17.12 -5.50 -8.39
C GLN A 354 16.17 -5.03 -7.28
N LEU A 355 15.29 -4.10 -7.60
CA LEU A 355 14.17 -3.70 -6.76
C LEU A 355 12.88 -4.36 -7.27
N PHE A 356 12.15 -5.03 -6.39
CA PHE A 356 10.77 -5.42 -6.61
C PHE A 356 9.90 -4.54 -5.69
N GLY A 357 9.26 -3.53 -6.28
CA GLY A 357 8.53 -2.50 -5.55
C GLY A 357 8.82 -1.10 -6.10
N SER A 358 9.04 -0.12 -5.22
CA SER A 358 9.11 1.30 -5.61
C SER A 358 10.17 2.06 -4.82
N ILE A 359 10.80 3.03 -5.47
CA ILE A 359 11.70 3.99 -4.81
C ILE A 359 11.24 5.42 -5.09
N VAL A 360 11.21 6.24 -4.04
CA VAL A 360 10.89 7.67 -4.09
C VAL A 360 11.95 8.39 -3.28
N ALA A 361 12.68 9.33 -3.87
CA ALA A 361 13.77 10.02 -3.22
C ALA A 361 13.93 11.47 -3.70
N ARG A 362 14.85 12.24 -3.11
CA ARG A 362 15.25 13.54 -3.66
C ARG A 362 15.88 13.37 -5.03
N GLU A 363 16.85 12.48 -5.17
CA GLU A 363 17.46 12.16 -6.46
C GLU A 363 17.63 10.65 -6.54
N VAL A 364 17.37 10.08 -7.71
CA VAL A 364 17.57 8.65 -7.97
C VAL A 364 18.54 8.49 -9.13
N ASP A 365 19.63 7.79 -8.88
CA ASP A 365 20.63 7.41 -9.87
C ASP A 365 20.71 5.88 -9.97
N LEU A 366 20.28 5.33 -11.09
CA LEU A 366 20.29 3.88 -11.34
C LEU A 366 21.49 3.54 -12.21
N ASP A 367 22.53 2.92 -11.64
CA ASP A 367 23.71 2.51 -12.40
C ASP A 367 23.38 1.45 -13.48
N SER A 368 24.42 1.16 -14.26
CA SER A 368 24.36 0.24 -15.37
C SER A 368 23.79 -1.14 -14.97
N ASN A 369 22.79 -1.61 -15.71
CA ASN A 369 22.10 -2.91 -15.50
C ASN A 369 21.25 -3.01 -14.22
N CYS A 370 20.98 -1.92 -13.51
CA CYS A 370 19.99 -1.89 -12.45
C CYS A 370 18.59 -2.21 -13.00
N LYS A 371 17.77 -2.89 -12.19
CA LYS A 371 16.40 -3.22 -12.56
C LYS A 371 15.43 -2.83 -11.46
N ILE A 372 14.35 -2.19 -11.87
CA ILE A 372 13.21 -1.95 -10.99
C ILE A 372 12.00 -2.63 -11.62
N HIS A 373 11.36 -3.46 -10.82
CA HIS A 373 10.14 -4.19 -11.14
C HIS A 373 9.06 -3.59 -10.25
N PHE A 374 8.29 -2.65 -10.77
CA PHE A 374 7.20 -2.02 -10.03
C PHE A 374 6.15 -3.05 -9.66
N ASP A 375 5.64 -3.00 -8.43
CA ASP A 375 4.59 -3.89 -7.97
C ASP A 375 3.25 -3.15 -7.98
N ASP A 376 2.37 -3.46 -8.93
CA ASP A 376 1.07 -2.81 -9.10
C ASP A 376 0.19 -2.91 -7.84
N ALA A 377 0.47 -3.88 -6.96
CA ALA A 377 -0.17 -3.98 -5.67
C ALA A 377 0.00 -2.70 -4.82
N LEU A 378 1.08 -1.93 -5.06
CA LEU A 378 1.37 -0.67 -4.39
C LEU A 378 0.37 0.44 -4.76
N LEU A 379 -0.24 0.41 -5.95
CA LEU A 379 -1.22 1.42 -6.37
C LEU A 379 -2.51 1.39 -5.54
N THR A 380 -2.76 0.28 -4.87
CA THR A 380 -3.92 0.10 -3.98
C THR A 380 -3.53 0.04 -2.50
N ALA A 381 -2.22 0.08 -2.22
CA ALA A 381 -1.69 0.13 -0.87
C ALA A 381 -1.52 1.59 -0.45
N GLY A 382 -2.17 2.01 0.64
CA GLY A 382 -1.83 3.28 1.29
C GLY A 382 -0.40 3.25 1.87
N PRO A 383 0.21 4.42 2.18
CA PRO A 383 1.45 4.46 2.95
C PRO A 383 1.24 3.68 4.26
N MET A 384 1.92 2.54 4.34
CA MET A 384 1.73 1.48 5.34
C MET A 384 0.28 1.13 5.74
N GLY A 385 -0.33 0.27 4.93
CA GLY A 385 -1.05 -0.89 5.48
C GLY A 385 -2.57 -0.77 5.62
N ALA A 386 -3.16 0.37 5.31
CA ALA A 386 -4.57 0.41 4.95
C ALA A 386 -4.81 1.51 3.90
N PRO A 387 -5.49 1.20 2.78
CA PRO A 387 -5.95 2.24 1.87
C PRO A 387 -6.82 3.24 2.63
N GLU A 388 -6.47 4.53 2.55
CA GLU A 388 -7.39 5.57 3.01
C GLU A 388 -8.54 5.60 2.01
N TYR A 389 -9.77 5.45 2.50
CA TYR A 389 -10.95 5.44 1.64
C TYR A 389 -11.78 6.69 1.84
N GLN A 390 -11.99 7.43 0.76
CA GLN A 390 -12.99 8.47 0.69
C GLN A 390 -14.33 7.83 0.31
N ARG A 391 -15.37 8.13 1.08
CA ARG A 391 -16.73 7.76 0.74
C ARG A 391 -17.22 8.66 -0.39
N ILE A 392 -17.47 8.07 -1.55
CA ILE A 392 -18.03 8.77 -2.72
C ILE A 392 -19.55 8.81 -2.64
N ALA A 393 -20.16 7.67 -2.30
CA ALA A 393 -21.60 7.51 -2.32
C ALA A 393 -22.10 6.64 -1.18
N TRP A 394 -23.32 6.91 -0.75
CA TRP A 394 -24.08 6.11 0.21
C TRP A 394 -25.55 6.14 -0.19
N ARG A 395 -26.21 4.98 -0.20
CA ARG A 395 -27.65 4.89 -0.47
C ARG A 395 -28.29 3.69 0.21
N VAL A 396 -29.57 3.82 0.51
CA VAL A 396 -30.47 2.69 0.77
C VAL A 396 -30.90 2.10 -0.58
N ILE A 397 -30.94 0.78 -0.68
CA ILE A 397 -31.45 0.05 -1.85
C ILE A 397 -32.81 -0.52 -1.44
N ASP A 398 -33.85 -0.05 -2.11
CA ASP A 398 -35.23 -0.54 -1.98
C ASP A 398 -35.46 -1.87 -2.70
#